data_AF-A0A7Z1MI02-F1
#
_entry.id   AF-A0A7Z1MI02-F1
#
_cell.length_a   1.000
_cell.length_b   1.000
_cell.length_c   1.000
_cell.angle_alpha   90.00
_cell.angle_beta   90.00
_cell.angle_gamma   90.00
#
_symmetry.space_group_name_H-M   'P 1'
#
loop_
_entity.id
_entity.type
_entity.pdbx_description
1 polymer ?
#
loop_
_entity_poly.entity_id
_entity_poly.type
_entity_poly.pdbx_seq_one_letter_code
_entity_poly.pdbx_strand_id
1 'polypeptide(L)'
;MGIPIVDLWLCSLSDLHDDIDSVSYLKQRLTIDEIAKVDRYRMPSSQVQALYVRNYLRKVLSCYSDLRPEEWRFEYGEKGKPSLVAEQQLKTGLNFNISHSKEHLLIAVCQIEGKQVQLGVDIEHARSSTNIDSIMKHYFSDKELADLLELSKEEQRERFFDLWALKESYIKATGHGLATSLRSFSFEFSNLTEQTFPIHASDFQPNLQDEIRLYREIRLHNGIRLYLDSAEQSDVSTSWQCCLGRLDDQYRFAVTLGGNLLPMQIEMRTFSLSHLF
;
A
#
# COMPACT_ATOMS: atom_id res chain seq x y z
N MET A 1 0.90 -10.80 -23.44
CA MET A 1 0.36 -10.34 -22.14
C MET A 1 0.50 -8.83 -22.12
N GLY A 2 -0.54 -8.11 -21.71
CA GLY A 2 -0.50 -6.66 -21.58
C GLY A 2 0.38 -6.22 -20.40
N ILE A 3 0.70 -4.93 -20.37
CA ILE A 3 1.32 -4.25 -19.22
C ILE A 3 0.36 -4.40 -18.03
N PRO A 4 0.78 -4.94 -16.86
CA PRO A 4 -0.09 -5.03 -15.71
C PRO A 4 -0.42 -3.63 -15.19
N ILE A 5 -1.69 -3.43 -14.87
CA ILE A 5 -2.19 -2.23 -14.23
C ILE A 5 -2.29 -2.53 -12.73
N VAL A 6 -1.72 -1.63 -11.92
CA VAL A 6 -1.89 -1.59 -10.48
C VAL A 6 -2.77 -0.40 -10.15
N ASP A 7 -4.01 -0.69 -9.81
CA ASP A 7 -4.94 0.31 -9.29
C ASP A 7 -4.63 0.60 -7.83
N LEU A 8 -4.42 1.86 -7.50
CA LEU A 8 -4.24 2.37 -6.15
C LEU A 8 -5.52 3.08 -5.72
N TRP A 9 -6.19 2.54 -4.72
CA TRP A 9 -7.38 3.14 -4.12
C TRP A 9 -6.99 3.87 -2.85
N LEU A 10 -7.11 5.19 -2.87
CA LEU A 10 -6.96 6.06 -1.72
C LEU A 10 -8.32 6.22 -1.03
N CYS A 11 -8.41 5.82 0.23
CA CYS A 11 -9.61 5.92 1.06
C CYS A 11 -9.32 6.80 2.28
N SER A 12 -10.25 7.70 2.60
CA SER A 12 -10.18 8.51 3.81
C SER A 12 -10.49 7.67 5.05
N LEU A 13 -9.64 7.81 6.06
CA LEU A 13 -9.83 7.33 7.44
C LEU A 13 -10.11 8.50 8.40
N SER A 14 -10.37 9.70 7.87
CA SER A 14 -10.89 10.83 8.63
C SER A 14 -12.40 10.71 8.81
N ASP A 15 -12.93 11.31 9.87
CA ASP A 15 -14.37 11.45 10.12
C ASP A 15 -15.16 10.12 10.11
N LEU A 16 -14.51 9.04 10.57
CA LEU A 16 -15.13 7.73 10.70
C LEU A 16 -16.28 7.77 11.71
N HIS A 17 -17.44 7.24 11.33
CA HIS A 17 -18.59 7.14 12.23
C HIS A 17 -18.37 6.02 13.24
N ASP A 18 -18.45 6.35 14.53
CA ASP A 18 -18.32 5.42 15.65
C ASP A 18 -19.66 5.13 16.35
N ASP A 19 -20.77 5.61 15.78
CA ASP A 19 -22.11 5.32 16.29
C ASP A 19 -22.45 3.82 16.16
N ILE A 20 -23.36 3.37 17.03
CA ILE A 20 -23.70 1.95 17.18
C ILE A 20 -24.25 1.36 15.88
N ASP A 21 -25.03 2.13 15.11
CA ASP A 21 -25.67 1.63 13.89
C ASP A 21 -24.63 1.44 12.79
N SER A 22 -23.75 2.44 12.59
CA SER A 22 -22.62 2.35 11.65
C SER A 22 -21.70 1.17 11.97
N VAL A 23 -21.29 1.04 13.24
CA VAL A 23 -20.41 -0.05 13.69
C VAL A 23 -21.08 -1.41 13.50
N SER A 24 -22.36 -1.52 13.85
CA SER A 24 -23.12 -2.78 13.71
C SER A 24 -23.28 -3.18 12.24
N TYR A 25 -23.62 -2.23 11.36
CA TYR A 25 -23.73 -2.46 9.92
C TYR A 25 -22.40 -2.95 9.34
N LEU A 26 -21.30 -2.28 9.66
CA LEU A 26 -19.98 -2.66 9.18
C LEU A 26 -19.55 -4.04 9.71
N LYS A 27 -19.83 -4.38 10.98
CA LYS A 27 -19.51 -5.70 11.55
C LYS A 27 -20.26 -6.84 10.85
N GLN A 28 -21.50 -6.63 10.40
CA GLN A 28 -22.30 -7.68 9.74
C GLN A 28 -21.69 -8.20 8.42
N ARG A 29 -20.77 -7.44 7.81
CA ARG A 29 -20.12 -7.81 6.54
C ARG A 29 -18.81 -8.57 6.73
N LEU A 30 -18.31 -8.62 7.96
CA LEU A 30 -17.05 -9.27 8.30
C LEU A 30 -17.28 -10.72 8.71
N THR A 31 -16.25 -11.52 8.50
CA THR A 31 -16.16 -12.87 9.04
C THR A 31 -15.89 -12.84 10.55
N ILE A 32 -16.18 -13.94 11.23
CA ILE A 32 -16.00 -14.05 12.69
C ILE A 32 -14.53 -13.84 13.09
N ASP A 33 -13.57 -14.34 12.31
CA ASP A 33 -12.14 -14.18 12.56
C ASP A 33 -11.68 -12.73 12.35
N GLU A 34 -12.24 -12.01 11.37
CA GLU A 34 -11.98 -10.57 11.22
C GLU A 34 -12.56 -9.76 12.37
N ILE A 35 -13.79 -10.04 12.81
CA ILE A 35 -14.41 -9.38 13.98
C ILE A 35 -13.53 -9.61 15.21
N ALA A 36 -13.11 -10.85 15.45
CA ALA A 36 -12.20 -11.18 16.56
C ALA A 36 -10.83 -10.49 16.44
N LYS A 37 -10.34 -10.19 15.23
CA LYS A 37 -9.12 -9.41 15.02
C LYS A 37 -9.34 -7.91 15.31
N VAL A 38 -10.49 -7.36 14.91
CA VAL A 38 -10.88 -5.98 15.23
C VAL A 38 -11.02 -5.80 16.74
N ASP A 39 -11.71 -6.70 17.43
CA ASP A 39 -11.98 -6.59 18.86
C ASP A 39 -10.70 -6.75 19.74
N ARG A 40 -9.59 -7.24 19.17
CA ARG A 40 -8.28 -7.31 19.85
C ARG A 40 -7.58 -5.96 20.00
N TYR A 41 -7.95 -4.94 19.23
CA TYR A 41 -7.38 -3.61 19.41
C TYR A 41 -7.82 -3.03 20.75
N ARG A 42 -6.87 -2.46 21.51
CA ARG A 42 -7.13 -1.93 22.86
C ARG A 42 -7.88 -0.60 22.85
N MET A 43 -7.61 0.24 21.86
CA MET A 43 -8.21 1.58 21.75
C MET A 43 -9.47 1.52 20.89
N PRO A 44 -10.61 2.08 21.34
CA PRO A 44 -11.84 2.11 20.55
C PRO A 44 -11.66 2.73 19.15
N SER A 45 -10.91 3.83 19.05
CA SER A 45 -10.59 4.46 17.75
C SER A 45 -9.83 3.53 16.81
N SER A 46 -8.92 2.69 17.33
CA SER A 46 -8.22 1.68 16.53
C SER A 46 -9.14 0.53 16.11
N GLN A 47 -10.13 0.16 16.93
CA GLN A 47 -11.15 -0.82 16.55
C GLN A 47 -12.01 -0.30 15.40
N VAL A 48 -12.49 0.94 15.51
CA VAL A 48 -13.26 1.61 14.44
C VAL A 48 -12.43 1.70 13.17
N GLN A 49 -11.20 2.20 13.24
CA GLN A 49 -10.32 2.28 12.07
C GLN A 49 -10.08 0.91 11.41
N ALA A 50 -9.82 -0.13 12.20
CA ALA A 50 -9.62 -1.49 11.69
C ALA A 50 -10.89 -2.04 11.01
N LEU A 51 -12.07 -1.71 11.52
CA LEU A 51 -13.36 -2.08 10.95
C LEU A 51 -13.57 -1.43 9.57
N TYR A 52 -13.28 -0.13 9.46
CA TYR A 52 -13.36 0.62 8.20
C TYR A 52 -12.37 0.10 7.16
N VAL A 53 -11.11 -0.16 7.56
CA VAL A 53 -10.09 -0.72 6.66
C VAL A 53 -10.54 -2.04 6.03
N ARG A 54 -11.20 -2.93 6.80
CA ARG A 54 -11.73 -4.20 6.28
C ARG A 54 -12.88 -3.98 5.30
N ASN A 55 -13.78 -3.06 5.59
CA ASN A 55 -14.93 -2.77 4.74
C ASN A 55 -14.51 -2.09 3.43
N TYR A 56 -13.57 -1.14 3.47
CA TYR A 56 -12.97 -0.56 2.27
C TYR A 56 -12.33 -1.63 1.38
N LEU A 57 -11.51 -2.52 1.95
CA LEU A 57 -10.90 -3.61 1.18
C LEU A 57 -11.96 -4.47 0.48
N ARG A 58 -12.98 -4.93 1.22
CA ARG A 58 -14.05 -5.77 0.68
C ARG A 58 -14.82 -5.07 -0.44
N LYS A 59 -15.15 -3.78 -0.27
CA LYS A 59 -15.85 -2.96 -1.26
C LYS A 59 -15.01 -2.72 -2.51
N VAL A 60 -13.75 -2.37 -2.35
CA VAL A 60 -12.81 -2.17 -3.46
C VAL A 60 -12.65 -3.46 -4.26
N LEU A 61 -12.48 -4.62 -3.63
CA LEU A 61 -12.38 -5.89 -4.36
C LEU A 61 -13.68 -6.23 -5.12
N SER A 62 -14.84 -5.89 -4.57
CA SER A 62 -16.14 -6.02 -5.26
C SER A 62 -16.30 -5.10 -6.48
N CYS A 63 -15.43 -4.11 -6.68
CA CYS A 63 -15.40 -3.35 -7.93
C CYS A 63 -14.82 -4.16 -9.11
N TYR A 64 -14.12 -5.28 -8.83
CA TYR A 64 -13.43 -6.09 -9.82
C TYR A 64 -14.04 -7.48 -10.03
N SER A 65 -15.13 -7.80 -9.32
CA SER A 65 -15.81 -9.08 -9.46
C SER A 65 -17.27 -8.99 -9.00
N ASP A 66 -18.07 -9.98 -9.39
CA ASP A 66 -19.47 -10.09 -8.95
C ASP A 66 -19.65 -10.50 -7.47
N LEU A 67 -18.57 -10.77 -6.74
CA LEU A 67 -18.65 -11.12 -5.31
C LEU A 67 -19.03 -9.91 -4.49
N ARG A 68 -20.04 -10.07 -3.63
CA ARG A 68 -20.46 -9.07 -2.66
C ARG A 68 -19.43 -8.92 -1.54
N PRO A 69 -19.37 -7.76 -0.88
CA PRO A 69 -18.39 -7.52 0.18
C PRO A 69 -18.34 -8.59 1.27
N GLU A 70 -19.48 -9.15 1.69
CA GLU A 70 -19.59 -10.23 2.68
C GLU A 70 -19.12 -11.61 2.19
N GLU A 71 -18.93 -11.80 0.88
CA GLU A 71 -18.56 -13.09 0.27
C GLU A 71 -17.05 -13.29 0.21
N TRP A 72 -16.25 -12.22 0.32
CA TRP A 72 -14.79 -12.33 0.33
C TRP A 72 -14.28 -13.15 1.51
N ARG A 73 -13.30 -14.02 1.24
CA ARG A 73 -12.61 -14.85 2.21
C ARG A 73 -11.12 -14.59 2.10
N PHE A 74 -10.49 -14.35 3.24
CA PHE A 74 -9.07 -14.03 3.33
C PHE A 74 -8.35 -15.12 4.10
N GLU A 75 -7.12 -15.40 3.68
CA GLU A 75 -6.13 -16.14 4.43
C GLU A 75 -4.99 -15.18 4.83
N TYR A 76 -4.17 -15.60 5.80
CA TYR A 76 -3.10 -14.77 6.33
C TYR A 76 -1.79 -15.54 6.27
N GLY A 77 -0.78 -14.94 5.61
CA GLY A 77 0.58 -15.50 5.61
C GLY A 77 1.23 -15.45 6.99
N GLU A 78 2.43 -16.02 7.12
CA GLU A 78 3.15 -16.19 8.41
C GLU A 78 3.29 -14.89 9.23
N LYS A 79 3.42 -13.74 8.55
CA LYS A 79 3.55 -12.42 9.16
C LYS A 79 2.25 -11.60 9.17
N GLY A 80 1.12 -12.25 8.87
CA GLY A 80 -0.20 -11.63 8.92
C GLY A 80 -0.59 -10.82 7.67
N LYS A 81 0.17 -10.92 6.57
CA LYS A 81 -0.21 -10.35 5.27
C LYS A 81 -1.49 -11.04 4.79
N PRO A 82 -2.60 -10.31 4.56
CA PRO A 82 -3.82 -10.89 4.03
C PRO A 82 -3.68 -11.19 2.54
N SER A 83 -4.24 -12.32 2.09
CA SER A 83 -4.44 -12.68 0.68
C SER A 83 -5.85 -13.27 0.49
N LEU A 84 -6.33 -13.29 -0.75
CA LEU A 84 -7.55 -14.04 -1.07
C LEU A 84 -7.28 -15.54 -0.92
N VAL A 85 -8.28 -16.29 -0.46
CA VAL A 85 -8.23 -17.76 -0.52
C VAL A 85 -8.01 -18.23 -1.95
N ALA A 86 -7.25 -19.32 -2.13
CA ALA A 86 -6.80 -19.79 -3.45
C ALA A 86 -7.91 -19.89 -4.50
N GLU A 87 -9.11 -20.36 -4.12
CA GLU A 87 -10.26 -20.47 -5.02
C GLU A 87 -10.71 -19.09 -5.56
N GLN A 88 -10.86 -18.10 -4.67
CA GLN A 88 -11.29 -16.75 -5.06
C GLN A 88 -10.18 -16.04 -5.86
N GLN A 89 -8.91 -16.23 -5.49
CA GLN A 89 -7.77 -15.70 -6.24
C GLN A 89 -7.73 -16.27 -7.66
N LEU A 90 -7.87 -17.59 -7.81
CA LEU A 90 -7.85 -18.25 -9.12
C LEU A 90 -9.03 -17.82 -9.99
N LYS A 91 -10.23 -17.69 -9.40
CA LYS A 91 -11.45 -17.29 -10.10
C LYS A 91 -11.42 -15.83 -10.58
N THR A 92 -10.86 -14.93 -9.77
CA THR A 92 -10.93 -13.48 -10.04
C THR A 92 -9.65 -12.91 -10.64
N GLY A 93 -8.52 -13.62 -10.48
CA GLY A 93 -7.18 -13.12 -10.79
C GLY A 93 -6.70 -12.00 -9.85
N LEU A 94 -7.45 -11.68 -8.79
CA LEU A 94 -7.17 -10.51 -7.96
C LEU A 94 -6.01 -10.77 -7.00
N ASN A 95 -5.07 -9.83 -7.02
CA ASN A 95 -3.99 -9.70 -6.06
C ASN A 95 -4.09 -8.33 -5.42
N PHE A 96 -3.87 -8.24 -4.11
CA PHE A 96 -3.95 -6.96 -3.42
C PHE A 96 -2.91 -6.79 -2.33
N ASN A 97 -2.64 -5.55 -1.97
CA ASN A 97 -1.94 -5.21 -0.75
C ASN A 97 -2.51 -3.92 -0.16
N ILE A 98 -2.37 -3.72 1.15
CA ILE A 98 -2.90 -2.54 1.83
C ILE A 98 -1.84 -1.92 2.73
N SER A 99 -1.88 -0.61 2.86
CA SER A 99 -1.18 0.13 3.91
C SER A 99 -2.03 1.30 4.37
N HIS A 100 -1.90 1.69 5.63
CA HIS A 100 -2.56 2.88 6.13
C HIS A 100 -1.62 3.66 7.03
N SER A 101 -1.71 4.98 6.96
CA SER A 101 -0.96 5.87 7.84
C SER A 101 -1.82 7.08 8.13
N LYS A 102 -2.01 7.35 9.43
CA LYS A 102 -2.88 8.44 9.91
C LYS A 102 -4.27 8.38 9.27
N GLU A 103 -4.56 9.31 8.38
CA GLU A 103 -5.88 9.58 7.81
C GLU A 103 -6.09 8.89 6.47
N HIS A 104 -5.09 8.18 5.94
CA HIS A 104 -5.18 7.54 4.63
C HIS A 104 -5.01 6.03 4.72
N LEU A 105 -5.89 5.33 4.00
CA LEU A 105 -5.73 3.94 3.60
C LEU A 105 -5.42 3.90 2.10
N LEU A 106 -4.40 3.14 1.73
CA LEU A 106 -4.03 2.86 0.35
C LEU A 106 -4.20 1.36 0.09
N ILE A 107 -5.00 1.01 -0.90
CA ILE A 107 -5.23 -0.37 -1.34
C ILE A 107 -4.69 -0.50 -2.77
N ALA A 108 -3.68 -1.32 -2.97
CA ALA A 108 -3.21 -1.68 -4.30
C ALA A 108 -3.94 -2.94 -4.77
N VAL A 109 -4.45 -2.93 -6.00
CA VAL A 109 -5.12 -4.05 -6.65
C VAL A 109 -4.47 -4.29 -8.01
N CYS A 110 -4.18 -5.56 -8.31
CA CYS A 110 -3.70 -5.98 -9.63
C CYS A 110 -4.47 -7.25 -10.03
N GLN A 111 -5.11 -7.21 -11.19
CA GLN A 111 -5.93 -8.32 -11.69
C GLN A 111 -5.22 -9.06 -12.82
N ILE A 112 -4.77 -10.28 -12.54
CA ILE A 112 -4.07 -11.14 -13.49
C ILE A 112 -4.56 -12.58 -13.31
N GLU A 113 -5.20 -13.11 -14.34
CA GLU A 113 -5.76 -14.47 -14.33
C GLU A 113 -4.69 -15.54 -14.08
N GLY A 114 -5.04 -16.52 -13.24
CA GLY A 114 -4.25 -17.74 -13.06
C GLY A 114 -2.88 -17.56 -12.39
N LYS A 115 -2.53 -16.36 -11.90
CA LYS A 115 -1.20 -16.10 -11.35
C LYS A 115 -1.27 -15.22 -10.09
N GLN A 116 -0.65 -15.70 -9.01
CA GLN A 116 -0.32 -14.84 -7.89
C GLN A 116 0.85 -13.92 -8.24
N VAL A 117 0.74 -12.65 -7.87
CA VAL A 117 1.82 -11.67 -8.01
C VAL A 117 2.33 -11.18 -6.67
N GLN A 118 3.62 -10.87 -6.63
CA GLN A 118 4.24 -10.23 -5.49
C GLN A 118 3.96 -8.73 -5.56
N LEU A 119 2.84 -8.32 -4.96
CA LEU A 119 2.42 -6.93 -4.85
C LEU A 119 2.56 -6.45 -3.41
N GLY A 120 3.18 -5.28 -3.24
CA GLY A 120 3.29 -4.58 -1.99
C GLY A 120 3.06 -3.09 -2.16
N VAL A 121 2.39 -2.48 -1.19
CA VAL A 121 2.15 -1.05 -1.13
C VAL A 121 2.42 -0.54 0.26
N ASP A 122 2.98 0.65 0.36
CA ASP A 122 3.12 1.35 1.62
C ASP A 122 2.76 2.82 1.49
N ILE A 123 2.20 3.41 2.55
CA ILE A 123 1.89 4.84 2.63
C ILE A 123 2.39 5.37 3.96
N GLU A 124 3.09 6.49 3.94
CA GLU A 124 3.75 7.07 5.11
C GLU A 124 3.49 8.56 5.24
N HIS A 125 3.07 8.95 6.44
CA HIS A 125 2.99 10.34 6.88
C HIS A 125 4.31 10.74 7.53
N ALA A 126 5.04 11.68 6.92
CA ALA A 126 6.25 12.23 7.51
C ALA A 126 5.95 12.98 8.81
N ARG A 127 6.52 12.50 9.91
CA ARG A 127 6.39 13.13 11.24
C ARG A 127 7.70 13.82 11.60
N SER A 128 7.62 15.10 11.95
CA SER A 128 8.75 15.88 12.43
C SER A 128 9.35 15.34 13.74
N SER A 129 8.56 14.63 14.55
CA SER A 129 8.99 14.08 15.84
C SER A 129 9.72 12.73 15.76
N THR A 130 9.75 12.05 14.60
CA THR A 130 10.44 10.76 14.46
C THR A 130 11.95 10.88 14.63
N ASN A 131 12.57 10.04 15.46
CA ASN A 131 14.03 9.96 15.56
C ASN A 131 14.61 9.15 14.39
N ILE A 132 14.78 9.81 13.25
CA ILE A 132 15.25 9.17 12.00
C ILE A 132 16.69 8.64 12.13
N ASP A 133 17.55 9.29 12.92
CA ASP A 133 18.97 8.93 13.04
C ASP A 133 19.16 7.53 13.65
N SER A 134 18.34 7.18 14.64
CA SER A 134 18.38 5.85 15.27
C SER A 134 17.90 4.76 14.30
N ILE A 135 16.81 5.05 13.60
CA ILE A 135 16.16 4.08 12.70
C ILE A 135 17.04 3.82 11.48
N MET A 136 17.54 4.87 10.82
CA MET A 136 18.37 4.71 9.62
C MET A 136 19.66 3.91 9.89
N LYS A 137 20.28 4.10 11.06
CA LYS A 137 21.50 3.35 11.45
C LYS A 137 21.24 1.85 11.69
N HIS A 138 20.03 1.47 12.07
CA HIS A 138 19.70 0.07 12.37
C HIS A 138 19.13 -0.68 11.17
N TYR A 139 18.37 0.01 10.32
CA TYR A 139 17.60 -0.64 9.27
C TYR A 139 18.12 -0.36 7.87
N PHE A 140 18.93 0.68 7.63
CA PHE A 140 19.37 0.97 6.25
C PHE A 140 20.72 0.32 5.94
N SER A 141 20.91 0.01 4.66
CA SER A 141 22.18 -0.50 4.15
C SER A 141 23.29 0.54 4.31
N ASP A 142 24.55 0.10 4.28
CA ASP A 142 25.69 1.03 4.37
C ASP A 142 25.70 2.02 3.20
N LYS A 143 25.26 1.60 2.01
CA LYS A 143 25.11 2.47 0.84
C LYS A 143 24.06 3.57 1.05
N GLU A 144 22.83 3.19 1.45
CA GLU A 144 21.77 4.17 1.71
C GLU A 144 22.13 5.14 2.84
N LEU A 145 22.84 4.65 3.86
CA LEU A 145 23.30 5.48 4.96
C LEU A 145 24.34 6.49 4.50
N ALA A 146 25.30 6.08 3.66
CA ALA A 146 26.27 6.98 3.07
C ALA A 146 25.58 8.06 2.22
N ASP A 147 24.70 7.66 1.31
CA ASP A 147 23.95 8.57 0.43
C ASP A 147 23.10 9.58 1.23
N LEU A 148 22.48 9.14 2.35
CA LEU A 148 21.73 10.03 3.24
C LEU A 148 22.63 11.07 3.91
N LEU A 149 23.80 10.66 4.41
CA LEU A 149 24.68 11.55 5.17
C LEU A 149 25.29 12.67 4.32
N GLU A 150 25.27 12.55 2.98
CA GLU A 150 25.68 13.60 2.05
C GLU A 150 24.63 14.71 1.86
N LEU A 151 23.37 14.46 2.24
CA LEU A 151 22.26 15.41 2.10
C LEU A 151 22.21 16.42 3.26
N SER A 152 21.51 17.56 3.07
CA SER A 152 21.15 18.45 4.17
C SER A 152 20.23 17.75 5.20
N LYS A 153 20.06 18.31 6.40
CA LYS A 153 19.26 17.66 7.45
C LYS A 153 17.79 17.55 7.09
N GLU A 154 17.27 18.53 6.36
CA GLU A 154 15.92 18.55 5.84
C GLU A 154 15.74 17.47 4.76
N GLU A 155 16.66 17.39 3.80
CA GLU A 155 16.64 16.38 2.72
C GLU A 155 16.87 14.95 3.25
N GLN A 156 17.72 14.78 4.29
CA GLN A 156 17.91 13.52 5.00
C GLN A 156 16.57 12.96 5.49
N ARG A 157 15.73 13.83 6.04
CA ARG A 157 14.42 13.43 6.58
C ARG A 157 13.47 13.02 5.47
N GLU A 158 13.40 13.78 4.40
CA GLU A 158 12.56 13.45 3.25
C GLU A 158 12.99 12.11 2.63
N ARG A 159 14.30 11.94 2.36
CA ARG A 159 14.85 10.71 1.81
C ARG A 159 14.70 9.52 2.77
N PHE A 160 14.76 9.74 4.08
CA PHE A 160 14.50 8.70 5.07
C PHE A 160 13.09 8.10 4.90
N PHE A 161 12.06 8.96 4.85
CA PHE A 161 10.68 8.46 4.71
C PHE A 161 10.43 7.85 3.32
N ASP A 162 11.18 8.26 2.29
CA ASP A 162 11.14 7.62 0.96
C ASP A 162 11.67 6.20 0.98
N LEU A 163 12.86 6.04 1.54
CA LEU A 163 13.51 4.75 1.72
C LEU A 163 12.66 3.85 2.62
N TRP A 164 12.07 4.40 3.68
CA TRP A 164 11.20 3.65 4.57
C TRP A 164 9.98 3.09 3.82
N ALA A 165 9.25 3.93 3.07
CA ALA A 165 8.11 3.49 2.29
C ALA A 165 8.48 2.41 1.26
N LEU A 166 9.59 2.60 0.52
CA LEU A 166 10.10 1.63 -0.46
C LEU A 166 10.49 0.29 0.18
N LYS A 167 11.15 0.34 1.34
CA LYS A 167 11.54 -0.87 2.09
C LYS A 167 10.32 -1.64 2.57
N GLU A 168 9.34 -0.94 3.15
CA GLU A 168 8.09 -1.56 3.61
C GLU A 168 7.26 -2.10 2.45
N SER A 169 7.17 -1.40 1.31
CA SER A 169 6.46 -1.91 0.13
C SER A 169 7.13 -3.17 -0.43
N TYR A 170 8.46 -3.24 -0.46
CA TYR A 170 9.18 -4.45 -0.88
C TYR A 170 8.99 -5.62 0.10
N ILE A 171 9.11 -5.39 1.41
CA ILE A 171 8.82 -6.42 2.42
C ILE A 171 7.40 -6.95 2.26
N LYS A 172 6.43 -6.04 2.10
CA LYS A 172 5.02 -6.41 1.91
C LYS A 172 4.83 -7.20 0.63
N ALA A 173 5.55 -6.87 -0.44
CA ALA A 173 5.49 -7.62 -1.70
C ALA A 173 5.99 -9.06 -1.53
N THR A 174 7.12 -9.26 -0.85
CA THR A 174 7.72 -10.59 -0.64
C THR A 174 7.00 -11.42 0.42
N GLY A 175 6.33 -10.79 1.40
CA GLY A 175 5.56 -11.46 2.45
C GLY A 175 6.38 -11.97 3.65
N HIS A 176 7.71 -11.81 3.64
CA HIS A 176 8.60 -12.30 4.70
C HIS A 176 8.59 -11.43 5.98
N GLY A 177 7.99 -10.24 5.93
CA GLY A 177 8.02 -9.27 7.03
C GLY A 177 9.44 -8.79 7.35
N LEU A 178 9.63 -8.23 8.55
CA LEU A 178 10.95 -7.79 9.05
C LEU A 178 11.96 -8.92 9.30
N ALA A 179 11.62 -10.17 8.97
CA ALA A 179 12.57 -11.28 9.04
C ALA A 179 13.68 -11.12 7.98
N THR A 180 13.38 -10.45 6.87
CA THR A 180 14.40 -9.96 5.95
C THR A 180 15.11 -8.78 6.59
N SER A 181 16.44 -8.88 6.74
CA SER A 181 17.25 -7.77 7.22
C SER A 181 17.06 -6.58 6.29
N LEU A 182 16.50 -5.48 6.80
CA LEU A 182 16.34 -4.26 6.00
C LEU A 182 17.67 -3.68 5.49
N ARG A 183 18.79 -4.13 6.05
CA ARG A 183 20.14 -3.77 5.60
C ARG A 183 20.64 -4.59 4.41
N SER A 184 20.04 -5.75 4.10
CA SER A 184 20.52 -6.65 3.04
C SER A 184 20.06 -6.27 1.63
N PHE A 185 19.44 -5.11 1.48
CA PHE A 185 19.04 -4.54 0.21
C PHE A 185 19.01 -3.02 0.27
N SER A 186 19.14 -2.39 -0.89
CA SER A 186 19.24 -0.94 -1.01
C SER A 186 18.46 -0.38 -2.20
N PHE A 187 18.01 0.86 -2.09
CA PHE A 187 17.40 1.61 -3.20
C PHE A 187 18.29 2.73 -3.71
N GLU A 188 18.32 2.90 -5.04
CA GLU A 188 19.07 3.96 -5.71
C GLU A 188 18.15 4.85 -6.55
N PHE A 189 18.44 6.15 -6.51
CA PHE A 189 17.64 7.22 -7.10
C PHE A 189 18.34 7.91 -8.29
N SER A 190 19.35 7.28 -8.91
CA SER A 190 20.16 7.93 -9.95
C SER A 190 19.43 8.10 -11.30
N ASN A 191 18.35 7.36 -11.54
CA ASN A 191 17.60 7.36 -12.80
C ASN A 191 16.16 7.84 -12.63
N LEU A 192 15.91 8.76 -11.68
CA LEU A 192 14.55 9.23 -11.42
C LEU A 192 13.95 9.91 -12.64
N THR A 193 12.78 9.43 -13.05
CA THR A 193 11.90 10.15 -13.96
C THR A 193 10.63 10.48 -13.21
N GLU A 194 10.24 11.76 -13.21
CA GLU A 194 8.99 12.22 -12.63
C GLU A 194 7.89 12.19 -13.69
N GLN A 195 6.73 11.69 -13.30
CA GLN A 195 5.51 11.74 -14.10
C GLN A 195 4.37 12.18 -13.20
N THR A 196 3.48 13.01 -13.74
CA THR A 196 2.30 13.49 -13.05
C THR A 196 1.07 12.93 -13.71
N PHE A 197 0.15 12.37 -12.93
CA PHE A 197 -1.10 11.82 -13.44
C PHE A 197 -2.30 12.34 -12.63
N PRO A 198 -3.45 12.51 -13.29
CA PRO A 198 -4.68 12.90 -12.61
C PRO A 198 -5.14 11.78 -11.68
N ILE A 199 -5.81 12.15 -10.60
CA ILE A 199 -6.55 11.19 -9.77
C ILE A 199 -7.95 11.03 -10.36
N HIS A 200 -8.35 9.79 -10.64
CA HIS A 200 -9.68 9.49 -11.12
C HIS A 200 -10.63 9.31 -9.92
N ALA A 201 -11.67 10.13 -9.84
CA ALA A 201 -12.80 9.80 -8.97
C ALA A 201 -13.42 8.50 -9.49
N SER A 202 -13.67 7.52 -8.62
CA SER A 202 -14.34 6.29 -9.05
C SER A 202 -15.68 6.62 -9.69
N ASP A 203 -15.99 6.05 -10.87
CA ASP A 203 -17.17 6.32 -11.71
C ASP A 203 -18.54 5.94 -11.08
N PHE A 204 -18.60 5.78 -9.75
CA PHE A 204 -19.84 5.64 -8.99
C PHE A 204 -20.57 6.99 -8.88
N GLN A 205 -21.16 7.42 -10.01
CA GLN A 205 -22.06 8.56 -10.22
C GLN A 205 -21.54 10.00 -9.94
N PRO A 206 -22.06 11.03 -10.66
CA PRO A 206 -21.43 12.34 -10.79
C PRO A 206 -21.67 13.32 -9.62
N ASN A 207 -22.35 12.89 -8.55
CA ASN A 207 -22.77 13.80 -7.49
C ASN A 207 -21.89 13.65 -6.23
N LEU A 208 -20.60 13.99 -6.36
CA LEU A 208 -19.76 14.25 -5.19
C LEU A 208 -18.91 15.51 -5.40
N GLN A 209 -19.38 16.61 -4.84
CA GLN A 209 -18.55 17.75 -4.46
C GLN A 209 -18.13 17.51 -3.00
N ASP A 210 -16.84 17.28 -2.76
CA ASP A 210 -16.02 18.11 -1.84
C ASP A 210 -14.71 17.44 -1.35
N GLU A 211 -14.60 16.10 -1.32
CA GLU A 211 -13.33 15.45 -0.90
C GLU A 211 -12.29 15.30 -2.03
N ILE A 212 -12.74 15.27 -3.29
CA ILE A 212 -11.91 15.11 -4.51
C ILE A 212 -10.97 16.33 -4.74
N ARG A 213 -11.14 17.44 -4.02
CA ARG A 213 -10.40 18.69 -4.27
C ARG A 213 -9.00 18.77 -3.67
N LEU A 214 -8.61 17.87 -2.76
CA LEU A 214 -7.33 17.99 -2.05
C LEU A 214 -6.13 17.54 -2.90
N TYR A 215 -6.29 16.51 -3.74
CA TYR A 215 -5.21 15.96 -4.56
C TYR A 215 -5.63 15.93 -6.03
N ARG A 216 -5.31 16.98 -6.78
CA ARG A 216 -5.64 17.06 -8.23
C ARG A 216 -4.75 16.18 -9.09
N GLU A 217 -3.51 16.01 -8.65
CA GLU A 217 -2.43 15.36 -9.37
C GLU A 217 -1.53 14.67 -8.37
N ILE A 218 -0.99 13.50 -8.74
CA ILE A 218 0.05 12.81 -7.98
C ILE A 218 1.36 12.87 -8.73
N ARG A 219 2.46 13.10 -8.00
CA ARG A 219 3.82 12.96 -8.54
C ARG A 219 4.27 11.52 -8.33
N LEU A 220 4.68 10.87 -9.40
CA LEU A 220 5.23 9.52 -9.38
C LEU A 220 6.69 9.57 -9.85
N HIS A 221 7.58 9.05 -9.03
CA HIS A 221 8.98 8.86 -9.32
C HIS A 221 9.23 7.40 -9.72
N ASN A 222 9.63 7.20 -10.97
CA ASN A 222 10.04 5.92 -11.54
C ASN A 222 11.57 5.84 -11.63
N GLY A 223 12.09 4.67 -12.04
CA GLY A 223 13.54 4.48 -12.24
C GLY A 223 14.33 4.24 -10.95
N ILE A 224 13.62 4.01 -9.84
CA ILE A 224 14.21 3.59 -8.57
C ILE A 224 14.68 2.14 -8.70
N ARG A 225 15.97 1.90 -8.49
CA ARG A 225 16.56 0.56 -8.60
C ARG A 225 16.68 -0.08 -7.22
N LEU A 226 16.26 -1.33 -7.13
CA LEU A 226 16.45 -2.20 -5.97
C LEU A 226 17.68 -3.08 -6.18
N TYR A 227 18.62 -3.04 -5.24
CA TYR A 227 19.78 -3.94 -5.20
C TYR A 227 19.63 -4.90 -4.02
N LEU A 228 19.78 -6.19 -4.28
CA LEU A 228 19.79 -7.26 -3.28
C LEU A 228 21.23 -7.70 -3.04
N ASP A 229 21.66 -7.82 -1.78
CA ASP A 229 22.99 -8.31 -1.47
C ASP A 229 23.15 -9.78 -1.88
N SER A 230 24.32 -10.10 -2.43
CA SER A 230 24.69 -11.31 -3.20
C SER A 230 24.43 -12.71 -2.60
N ALA A 231 23.81 -12.84 -1.42
CA ALA A 231 23.37 -14.14 -0.89
C ALA A 231 22.04 -14.63 -1.50
N GLU A 232 21.26 -13.74 -2.13
CA GLU A 232 20.02 -14.04 -2.88
C GLU A 232 20.22 -13.93 -4.41
N GLN A 233 21.46 -14.08 -4.88
CA GLN A 233 21.78 -14.08 -6.32
C GLN A 233 21.33 -15.40 -6.99
N SER A 234 20.06 -15.45 -7.34
CA SER A 234 19.58 -16.21 -8.50
C SER A 234 18.78 -15.28 -9.41
N ASP A 235 19.42 -14.51 -10.29
CA ASP A 235 18.80 -13.74 -11.40
C ASP A 235 17.77 -12.60 -11.07
N VAL A 236 17.47 -12.30 -9.81
CA VAL A 236 16.25 -11.53 -9.43
C VAL A 236 16.32 -9.99 -9.54
N SER A 237 17.48 -9.36 -9.80
CA SER A 237 17.54 -7.87 -9.80
C SER A 237 16.80 -7.22 -10.98
N THR A 238 16.35 -8.00 -11.97
CA THR A 238 15.55 -7.53 -13.11
C THR A 238 14.06 -7.81 -12.98
N SER A 239 13.62 -8.47 -11.91
CA SER A 239 12.22 -8.88 -11.72
C SER A 239 11.45 -8.00 -10.74
N TRP A 240 11.96 -6.84 -10.34
CA TRP A 240 11.26 -5.93 -9.43
C TRP A 240 11.13 -4.54 -10.03
N GLN A 241 9.94 -3.96 -9.95
CA GLN A 241 9.73 -2.55 -10.20
C GLN A 241 9.20 -1.89 -8.93
N CYS A 242 9.82 -0.77 -8.60
CA CYS A 242 9.47 0.05 -7.45
C CYS A 242 9.15 1.46 -7.93
N CYS A 243 8.05 2.01 -7.45
CA CYS A 243 7.65 3.38 -7.71
C CYS A 243 7.42 4.09 -6.38
N LEU A 244 7.80 5.36 -6.30
CA LEU A 244 7.57 6.22 -5.16
C LEU A 244 6.64 7.35 -5.58
N GLY A 245 5.55 7.55 -4.87
CA GLY A 245 4.61 8.63 -5.12
C GLY A 245 4.50 9.63 -3.98
N ARG A 246 4.00 10.82 -4.30
CA ARG A 246 3.64 11.87 -3.34
C ARG A 246 2.17 12.24 -3.52
N LEU A 247 1.42 12.20 -2.42
CA LEU A 247 0.08 12.79 -2.37
C LEU A 247 0.20 14.29 -2.10
N ASP A 248 1.01 14.65 -1.10
CA ASP A 248 1.42 16.02 -0.76
C ASP A 248 2.82 15.99 -0.12
N ASP A 249 3.19 17.08 0.55
CA ASP A 249 4.48 17.20 1.25
C ASP A 249 4.55 16.32 2.52
N GLN A 250 3.41 15.91 3.08
CA GLN A 250 3.34 15.09 4.29
C GLN A 250 3.26 13.60 3.94
N TYR A 251 2.48 13.24 2.93
CA TYR A 251 2.20 11.86 2.55
C TYR A 251 2.93 11.42 1.30
N ARG A 252 3.59 10.28 1.44
CA ARG A 252 4.20 9.54 0.33
C ARG A 252 3.72 8.11 0.33
N PHE A 253 3.85 7.46 -0.82
CA PHE A 253 3.57 6.04 -0.93
C PHE A 253 4.62 5.36 -1.78
N ALA A 254 4.77 4.06 -1.62
CA ALA A 254 5.59 3.23 -2.49
C ALA A 254 4.79 2.01 -2.95
N VAL A 255 5.06 1.59 -4.18
CA VAL A 255 4.48 0.38 -4.78
C VAL A 255 5.62 -0.47 -5.28
N THR A 256 5.58 -1.76 -4.95
CA THR A 256 6.53 -2.75 -5.43
C THR A 256 5.80 -3.91 -6.08
N LEU A 257 6.18 -4.20 -7.33
CA LEU A 257 5.68 -5.35 -8.09
C LEU A 257 6.84 -6.26 -8.49
N GLY A 258 6.70 -7.55 -8.21
CA GLY A 258 7.64 -8.59 -8.60
C GLY A 258 7.19 -9.42 -9.81
N GLY A 259 8.16 -9.96 -10.54
CA GLY A 259 8.01 -10.93 -11.62
C GLY A 259 8.26 -10.38 -13.03
N ASN A 260 8.05 -11.23 -14.04
CA ASN A 260 8.30 -10.93 -15.47
C ASN A 260 7.24 -10.05 -16.13
N LEU A 261 6.43 -9.35 -15.33
CA LEU A 261 5.29 -8.56 -15.82
C LEU A 261 5.64 -7.08 -15.92
N LEU A 262 6.93 -6.73 -16.04
CA LEU A 262 7.38 -5.35 -16.04
C LEU A 262 7.45 -4.79 -17.47
N PRO A 263 7.15 -3.49 -17.68
CA PRO A 263 6.83 -2.49 -16.66
C PRO A 263 5.38 -2.57 -16.16
N MET A 264 5.12 -2.09 -14.95
CA MET A 264 3.79 -1.84 -14.41
C MET A 264 3.31 -0.42 -14.74
N GLN A 265 2.01 -0.30 -14.94
CA GLN A 265 1.29 0.97 -15.00
C GLN A 265 0.54 1.18 -13.68
N ILE A 266 0.54 2.42 -13.17
CA ILE A 266 -0.21 2.80 -11.98
C ILE A 266 -1.41 3.64 -12.38
N GLU A 267 -2.57 3.33 -11.83
CA GLU A 267 -3.76 4.18 -11.87
C GLU A 267 -4.17 4.52 -10.44
N MET A 268 -4.48 5.79 -10.17
CA MET A 268 -4.91 6.23 -8.83
C MET A 268 -6.40 6.55 -8.84
N ARG A 269 -7.11 6.01 -7.86
CA ARG A 269 -8.54 6.11 -7.65
C ARG A 269 -8.82 6.56 -6.22
N THR A 270 -9.92 7.25 -6.01
CA THR A 270 -10.43 7.54 -4.64
C THR A 270 -11.67 6.71 -4.34
N PHE A 271 -11.86 6.40 -3.06
CA PHE A 271 -13.08 5.78 -2.57
C PHE A 271 -13.67 6.64 -1.45
N SER A 272 -14.90 7.14 -1.66
CA SER A 272 -15.59 7.95 -0.65
C SER A 272 -16.20 7.08 0.45
N LEU A 273 -16.14 7.56 1.68
CA LEU A 273 -16.75 6.95 2.87
C LEU A 273 -18.25 6.64 2.66
N SER A 274 -18.96 7.52 1.94
CA SER A 274 -20.38 7.38 1.65
C SER A 274 -20.71 6.09 0.89
N HIS A 275 -19.80 5.57 0.07
CA HIS A 275 -19.99 4.34 -0.72
C HIS A 275 -19.85 3.05 0.10
N LEU A 276 -19.44 3.14 1.38
CA LEU A 276 -19.44 1.99 2.28
C LEU A 276 -20.86 1.60 2.70
N PHE A 277 -21.76 2.58 2.81
CA PHE A 277 -23.11 2.41 3.33
C PHE A 277 -24.11 2.07 2.22
#